data_AF-A0A416MPS1-F1
#
_entry.id   AF-A0A416MPS1-F1
#
_cell.length_a   1.000
_cell.length_b   1.000
_cell.length_c   1.000
_cell.angle_alpha   90.00
_cell.angle_beta   90.00
_cell.angle_gamma   90.00
#
_symmetry.space_group_name_H-M   'P 1'
#
loop_
_entity.id
_entity.type
_entity.pdbx_description
1 polymer ?
#
loop_
_entity_poly.entity_id
_entity_poly.type
_entity_poly.pdbx_seq_one_letter_code
_entity_poly.pdbx_strand_id
1 'polypeptide(L)'
;MDNNQFVLDSKEYSIGLRELTVSTKKDEWGNEFAFVINGIHIFSMGADYIPEDCIYPWITKERIEALIRSSVKANYNMLRVWGGGYYPSDTFYDLCDQYGLIVWQDLMYACNVYDFTEEFEKNICQETVDNVRRLRHHASLGLWCGNNELESAWDHWGISETHSPLLKGDYIKQFEYVLPKVTKAEDQATFYWPSSPSSGGCLDNPDDHDRGDCHYWDVWHGMKPFSDYRSHYFRFCSEFGFQSFPERKTIDTFALPQDCNIFSPVMESHQKNGTANGKILYYISENFRYPKDFDSLVYVSQVLQGIAIKAGVDHWRANRGRCMGALYWQLNDNWPVASWASIDYFGRWKALHYMAARFFAPKAGYIYTEGTKAVISAANETLENQSLTVTVRIRDVELNVLFEETVEMTVKAQSSIHVLERDFADVIGSKKRRVFAEAVYTWQDGTTSTEAESFVPYKHMDLLQPQIETSVTEKDGTIEIQISADCFAPFVWLEIEDDVIFSDNCFDLTSEETKTICIRKEDVLSGKVLSADNVRKTLKIRSLRDTYEQ
;
A
#
# COMPACT_ATOMS: atom_id res chain seq x y z
N MET A 1 -29.13 50.40 -29.27
CA MET A 1 -27.70 50.12 -29.11
C MET A 1 -27.62 48.67 -28.70
N ASP A 2 -27.30 47.81 -29.67
CA ASP A 2 -27.21 46.36 -29.52
C ASP A 2 -25.98 45.99 -28.68
N ASN A 3 -26.21 45.26 -27.58
CA ASN A 3 -25.16 44.70 -26.72
C ASN A 3 -24.79 43.26 -27.16
N ASN A 4 -24.34 43.07 -28.41
CA ASN A 4 -23.79 41.78 -28.84
C ASN A 4 -22.30 41.70 -28.49
N GLN A 5 -21.98 41.34 -27.24
CA GLN A 5 -20.63 40.88 -26.88
C GLN A 5 -20.49 39.40 -27.22
N PHE A 6 -19.50 39.04 -28.05
CA PHE A 6 -19.18 37.67 -28.44
C PHE A 6 -17.90 37.23 -27.72
N VAL A 7 -17.92 36.05 -27.10
CA VAL A 7 -16.74 35.45 -26.45
C VAL A 7 -15.81 34.89 -27.53
N LEU A 8 -14.57 35.36 -27.58
CA LEU A 8 -13.57 34.93 -28.57
C LEU A 8 -12.80 33.66 -28.14
N ASP A 9 -12.62 33.47 -26.83
CA ASP A 9 -11.95 32.31 -26.23
C ASP A 9 -12.40 32.17 -24.76
N SER A 10 -12.42 30.94 -24.25
CA SER A 10 -12.79 30.63 -22.86
C SER A 10 -12.01 29.43 -22.35
N LYS A 11 -11.55 29.49 -21.10
CA LYS A 11 -10.92 28.38 -20.40
C LYS A 11 -11.51 28.26 -19.00
N GLU A 12 -11.83 27.03 -18.62
CA GLU A 12 -12.42 26.70 -17.32
C GLU A 12 -11.46 25.80 -16.54
N TYR A 13 -11.46 25.98 -15.22
CA TYR A 13 -10.64 25.24 -14.29
C TYR A 13 -11.46 24.94 -13.04
N SER A 14 -11.38 23.71 -12.55
CA SER A 14 -11.85 23.35 -11.20
C SER A 14 -10.77 23.72 -10.20
N ILE A 15 -11.14 24.45 -9.13
CA ILE A 15 -10.18 24.96 -8.13
C ILE A 15 -10.63 24.52 -6.74
N GLY A 16 -9.77 23.80 -6.03
CA GLY A 16 -9.92 23.52 -4.60
C GLY A 16 -9.18 24.56 -3.76
N LEU A 17 -9.89 25.28 -2.89
CA LEU A 17 -9.28 26.24 -1.98
C LEU A 17 -8.69 25.51 -0.77
N ARG A 18 -7.36 25.44 -0.70
CA ARG A 18 -6.62 24.81 0.40
C ARG A 18 -5.22 25.41 0.54
N GLU A 19 -4.71 25.40 1.76
CA GLU A 19 -3.27 25.48 2.03
C GLU A 19 -2.73 24.05 2.10
N LEU A 20 -1.74 23.73 1.28
CA LEU A 20 -1.06 22.43 1.30
C LEU A 20 0.44 22.66 1.14
N THR A 21 1.21 22.10 2.08
CA THR A 21 2.67 22.18 2.09
C THR A 21 3.26 20.98 2.82
N VAL A 22 4.59 20.86 2.82
CA VAL A 22 5.31 19.88 3.62
C VAL A 22 6.03 20.62 4.74
N SER A 23 5.81 20.19 5.98
CA SER A 23 6.54 20.71 7.13
C SER A 23 7.83 19.93 7.31
N THR A 24 8.94 20.67 7.45
CA THR A 24 10.28 20.16 7.75
C THR A 24 10.86 20.70 9.06
N LYS A 25 9.97 21.07 10.00
CA LYS A 25 10.34 21.73 11.25
C LYS A 25 11.08 20.78 12.18
N LYS A 26 11.98 21.34 12.98
CA LYS A 26 12.67 20.61 14.02
C LYS A 26 11.72 20.18 15.15
N ASP A 27 11.88 18.95 15.61
CA ASP A 27 11.23 18.41 16.81
C ASP A 27 12.20 17.54 17.64
N GLU A 28 11.67 16.68 18.51
CA GLU A 28 12.49 15.83 19.40
C GLU A 28 13.17 14.66 18.68
N TRP A 29 12.75 14.32 17.46
CA TRP A 29 13.29 13.20 16.66
C TRP A 29 14.07 13.69 15.44
N GLY A 30 14.49 14.96 15.40
CA GLY A 30 15.19 15.57 14.28
C GLY A 30 14.32 16.61 13.57
N ASN A 31 14.02 16.41 12.28
CA ASN A 31 13.14 17.26 11.49
C ASN A 31 11.96 16.44 10.97
N GLU A 32 10.74 16.90 11.24
CA GLU A 32 9.55 16.22 10.70
C GLU A 32 9.57 16.22 9.17
N PHE A 33 8.84 15.29 8.56
CA PHE A 33 8.50 15.34 7.14
C PHE A 33 7.03 14.97 7.05
N ALA A 34 6.16 15.97 7.02
CA ALA A 34 4.73 15.79 7.16
C ALA A 34 3.96 16.71 6.21
N PHE A 35 2.99 16.15 5.48
CA PHE A 35 2.07 16.96 4.70
C PHE A 35 1.09 17.68 5.63
N VAL A 36 0.96 18.98 5.43
CA VAL A 36 0.09 19.85 6.23
C VAL A 36 -0.98 20.44 5.32
N ILE A 37 -2.24 20.06 5.56
CA ILE A 37 -3.39 20.55 4.80
C ILE A 37 -4.25 21.40 5.73
N ASN A 38 -4.47 22.67 5.36
CA ASN A 38 -5.27 23.63 6.12
C ASN A 38 -4.88 23.67 7.62
N GLY A 39 -3.58 23.58 7.89
CA GLY A 39 -3.01 23.58 9.24
C GLY A 39 -3.02 22.23 9.98
N ILE A 40 -3.42 21.13 9.32
CA ILE A 40 -3.52 19.79 9.92
C ILE A 40 -2.43 18.88 9.34
N HIS A 41 -1.61 18.28 10.20
CA HIS A 41 -0.62 17.27 9.83
C HIS A 41 -1.28 15.93 9.50
N ILE A 42 -1.19 15.51 8.24
CA ILE A 42 -1.82 14.30 7.72
C ILE A 42 -0.81 13.14 7.75
N PHE A 43 -1.23 11.97 8.25
CA PHE A 43 -0.45 10.74 7.98
C PHE A 43 -0.66 10.37 6.51
N SER A 44 0.38 10.38 5.69
CA SER A 44 0.27 9.96 4.30
C SER A 44 0.11 8.44 4.21
N MET A 45 -1.00 8.00 3.62
CA MET A 45 -1.39 6.61 3.44
C MET A 45 -1.57 6.35 1.95
N GLY A 46 -0.75 5.49 1.39
CA GLY A 46 -0.79 5.28 -0.04
C GLY A 46 0.29 4.35 -0.59
N ALA A 47 0.60 4.59 -1.86
CA ALA A 47 1.51 3.77 -2.64
C ALA A 47 2.10 4.56 -3.80
N ASP A 48 3.18 4.03 -4.37
CA ASP A 48 3.79 4.52 -5.59
C ASP A 48 3.01 4.06 -6.83
N TYR A 49 2.60 5.02 -7.64
CA TYR A 49 1.96 4.83 -8.92
C TYR A 49 3.00 4.76 -10.04
N ILE A 50 2.81 3.78 -10.93
CA ILE A 50 3.56 3.64 -12.18
C ILE A 50 2.58 3.69 -13.37
N PRO A 51 3.04 3.79 -14.64
CA PRO A 51 2.13 3.76 -15.78
C PRO A 51 1.21 2.53 -15.76
N GLU A 52 -0.03 2.65 -16.19
CA GLU A 52 -0.98 1.54 -16.16
C GLU A 52 -0.83 0.57 -17.34
N ASP A 53 -0.06 0.96 -18.37
CA ASP A 53 0.20 0.16 -19.55
C ASP A 53 1.61 0.48 -20.08
N CYS A 54 2.28 -0.50 -20.71
CA CYS A 54 3.52 -0.26 -21.43
C CYS A 54 3.31 0.39 -22.81
N ILE A 55 2.06 0.40 -23.30
CA ILE A 55 1.61 1.11 -24.50
C ILE A 55 0.70 2.25 -24.07
N TYR A 56 1.27 3.42 -23.77
CA TYR A 56 0.54 4.54 -23.16
C TYR A 56 -0.77 4.98 -23.86
N PRO A 57 -0.88 4.94 -25.21
CA PRO A 57 -2.15 5.23 -25.87
C PRO A 57 -3.31 4.27 -25.55
N TRP A 58 -3.05 3.13 -24.91
CA TRP A 58 -4.08 2.17 -24.47
C TRP A 58 -4.66 2.50 -23.09
N ILE A 59 -4.05 3.44 -22.37
CA ILE A 59 -4.54 3.88 -21.07
C ILE A 59 -5.83 4.68 -21.27
N THR A 60 -6.96 4.11 -20.86
CA THR A 60 -8.27 4.75 -20.97
C THR A 60 -8.66 5.46 -19.68
N LYS A 61 -9.61 6.39 -19.77
CA LYS A 61 -10.20 7.07 -18.61
C LYS A 61 -10.77 6.06 -17.60
N GLU A 62 -11.43 5.02 -18.08
CA GLU A 62 -12.07 4.00 -17.23
C GLU A 62 -11.03 3.21 -16.43
N ARG A 63 -9.87 2.93 -17.03
CA ARG A 63 -8.75 2.26 -16.34
C ARG A 63 -8.16 3.14 -15.23
N ILE A 64 -7.95 4.43 -15.52
CA ILE A 64 -7.50 5.41 -14.53
C ILE A 64 -8.52 5.53 -13.40
N GLU A 65 -9.81 5.70 -13.73
CA GLU A 65 -10.88 5.83 -12.75
C GLU A 65 -11.02 4.58 -11.87
N ALA A 66 -10.94 3.38 -12.44
CA ALA A 66 -10.95 2.14 -11.67
C ALA A 66 -9.79 2.06 -10.66
N LEU A 67 -8.60 2.53 -11.04
CA LEU A 67 -7.43 2.55 -10.19
C LEU A 67 -7.56 3.58 -9.06
N ILE A 68 -8.02 4.80 -9.37
CA ILE A 68 -8.27 5.85 -8.37
C ILE A 68 -9.36 5.41 -7.39
N ARG A 69 -10.48 4.88 -7.89
CA ARG A 69 -11.55 4.35 -7.02
C ARG A 69 -11.07 3.20 -6.15
N SER A 70 -10.15 2.36 -6.65
CA SER A 70 -9.55 1.30 -5.84
C SER A 70 -8.72 1.88 -4.69
N SER A 71 -7.87 2.87 -4.98
CA SER A 71 -7.06 3.58 -3.99
C SER A 71 -7.92 4.21 -2.90
N VAL A 72 -9.04 4.85 -3.28
CA VAL A 72 -10.00 5.44 -2.32
C VAL A 72 -10.65 4.38 -1.43
N LYS A 73 -11.06 3.24 -2.00
CA LYS A 73 -11.62 2.12 -1.22
C LYS A 73 -10.61 1.51 -0.25
N ALA A 74 -9.33 1.58 -0.59
CA ALA A 74 -8.25 1.17 0.30
C ALA A 74 -7.85 2.26 1.32
N ASN A 75 -8.65 3.33 1.43
CA ASN A 75 -8.47 4.46 2.35
C ASN A 75 -7.19 5.28 2.08
N TYR A 76 -6.71 5.30 0.84
CA TYR A 76 -5.52 6.10 0.51
C TYR A 76 -5.90 7.57 0.54
N ASN A 77 -4.94 8.38 0.96
CA ASN A 77 -5.02 9.83 0.86
C ASN A 77 -3.87 10.41 0.03
N MET A 78 -2.96 9.57 -0.47
CA MET A 78 -1.81 9.98 -1.26
C MET A 78 -1.44 8.95 -2.32
N LEU A 79 -1.01 9.43 -3.48
CA LEU A 79 -0.32 8.65 -4.50
C LEU A 79 0.97 9.39 -4.89
N ARG A 80 2.06 8.64 -5.02
CA ARG A 80 3.31 9.17 -5.58
C ARG A 80 3.43 8.77 -7.04
N VAL A 81 3.44 9.75 -7.94
CA VAL A 81 3.72 9.53 -9.36
C VAL A 81 5.23 9.42 -9.51
N TRP A 82 5.71 8.18 -9.62
CA TRP A 82 7.15 7.86 -9.62
C TRP A 82 7.87 8.34 -10.89
N GLY A 83 9.09 8.86 -10.71
CA GLY A 83 9.83 9.60 -11.73
C GLY A 83 10.33 8.82 -12.95
N GLY A 84 10.32 7.50 -13.00
CA GLY A 84 10.68 6.77 -14.24
C GLY A 84 9.47 6.39 -15.10
N GLY A 85 8.29 6.93 -14.79
CA GLY A 85 7.07 6.78 -15.58
C GLY A 85 6.90 7.92 -16.59
N TYR A 86 5.73 8.55 -16.52
CA TYR A 86 5.35 9.72 -17.31
C TYR A 86 4.53 10.66 -16.43
N TYR A 87 4.37 11.93 -16.81
CA TYR A 87 3.33 12.76 -16.21
C TYR A 87 1.96 12.25 -16.68
N PRO A 88 1.06 11.79 -15.79
CA PRO A 88 -0.24 11.28 -16.21
C PRO A 88 -1.09 12.26 -17.01
N SER A 89 -2.16 11.74 -17.62
CA SER A 89 -3.15 12.58 -18.29
C SER A 89 -3.90 13.48 -17.30
N ASP A 90 -4.46 14.59 -17.77
CA ASP A 90 -5.25 15.51 -16.91
C ASP A 90 -6.38 14.77 -16.16
N THR A 91 -6.96 13.72 -16.78
CA THR A 91 -7.96 12.83 -16.14
C THR A 91 -7.50 12.26 -14.80
N PHE A 92 -6.22 11.89 -14.66
CA PHE A 92 -5.68 11.35 -13.42
C PHE A 92 -5.74 12.39 -12.29
N TYR A 93 -5.30 13.62 -12.57
CA TYR A 93 -5.27 14.71 -11.60
C TYR A 93 -6.67 15.24 -11.30
N ASP A 94 -7.56 15.33 -12.30
CA ASP A 94 -8.98 15.65 -12.11
C ASP A 94 -9.65 14.65 -11.16
N LEU A 95 -9.36 13.36 -11.31
CA LEU A 95 -9.86 12.32 -10.42
C LEU A 95 -9.23 12.42 -9.04
N CYS A 96 -7.92 12.69 -8.92
CA CYS A 96 -7.30 12.92 -7.61
C CYS A 96 -7.90 14.13 -6.88
N ASP A 97 -8.20 15.21 -7.61
CA ASP A 97 -8.90 16.39 -7.09
C ASP A 97 -10.30 16.03 -6.58
N GLN A 98 -11.05 15.26 -7.38
CA GLN A 98 -12.43 14.86 -7.06
C GLN A 98 -12.50 13.91 -5.87
N TYR A 99 -11.55 12.99 -5.76
CA TYR A 99 -11.54 11.94 -4.74
C TYR A 99 -10.70 12.28 -3.51
N GLY A 100 -9.98 13.41 -3.52
CA GLY A 100 -9.20 13.88 -2.36
C GLY A 100 -7.90 13.11 -2.14
N LEU A 101 -7.21 12.70 -3.22
CA LEU A 101 -5.90 12.06 -3.16
C LEU A 101 -4.81 13.09 -3.38
N ILE A 102 -3.89 13.22 -2.43
CA ILE A 102 -2.71 14.08 -2.58
C ILE A 102 -1.79 13.45 -3.62
N VAL A 103 -1.29 14.25 -4.57
CA VAL A 103 -0.30 13.81 -5.55
C VAL A 103 1.07 14.33 -5.13
N TRP A 104 1.96 13.40 -4.83
CA TRP A 104 3.40 13.63 -4.86
C TRP A 104 3.87 13.44 -6.30
N GLN A 105 4.31 14.50 -6.96
CA GLN A 105 4.70 14.46 -8.37
C GLN A 105 6.21 14.51 -8.52
N ASP A 106 6.84 13.39 -8.88
CA ASP A 106 8.24 13.42 -9.33
C ASP A 106 8.33 14.13 -10.70
N LEU A 107 9.44 14.80 -10.99
CA LEU A 107 9.86 15.04 -12.36
C LEU A 107 10.40 13.73 -12.95
N MET A 108 10.38 13.61 -14.28
CA MET A 108 10.55 12.31 -14.94
C MET A 108 12.02 11.82 -15.03
N TYR A 109 12.66 11.66 -13.87
CA TYR A 109 14.03 11.16 -13.69
C TYR A 109 14.07 10.06 -12.63
N ALA A 110 14.74 8.96 -12.92
CA ALA A 110 14.86 7.85 -11.97
C ALA A 110 16.12 7.00 -12.20
N CYS A 111 16.78 6.63 -11.09
CA CYS A 111 17.81 5.58 -10.97
C CYS A 111 18.97 5.65 -12.00
N ASN A 112 19.26 6.81 -12.57
CA ASN A 112 20.29 6.94 -13.61
C ASN A 112 21.05 8.28 -13.51
N VAL A 113 22.29 8.29 -14.02
CA VAL A 113 23.11 9.50 -14.12
C VAL A 113 22.83 10.16 -15.47
N TYR A 114 22.51 11.46 -15.43
CA TYR A 114 22.23 12.26 -16.62
C TYR A 114 23.38 13.23 -16.90
N ASP A 115 23.78 13.35 -18.17
CA ASP A 115 24.78 14.32 -18.62
C ASP A 115 24.13 15.70 -18.80
N PHE A 116 24.51 16.68 -17.98
CA PHE A 116 23.79 17.95 -17.87
C PHE A 116 24.35 19.03 -18.82
N THR A 117 24.24 18.77 -20.11
CA THR A 117 24.65 19.70 -21.17
C THR A 117 23.73 20.92 -21.27
N GLU A 118 24.16 22.00 -21.92
CA GLU A 118 23.31 23.18 -22.15
C GLU A 118 22.06 22.90 -22.99
N GLU A 119 22.14 21.97 -23.95
CA GLU A 119 21.00 21.55 -24.76
C GLU A 119 19.99 20.78 -23.91
N PHE A 120 20.50 19.87 -23.06
CA PHE A 120 19.66 19.12 -22.13
C PHE A 120 19.02 20.06 -21.10
N GLU A 121 19.77 21.00 -20.52
CA GLU A 121 19.25 22.02 -19.60
C GLU A 121 18.07 22.78 -20.22
N LYS A 122 18.20 23.26 -21.47
CA LYS A 122 17.11 23.96 -22.18
C LYS A 122 15.89 23.06 -22.38
N ASN A 123 16.10 21.81 -22.78
CA ASN A 123 15.04 20.85 -23.02
C ASN A 123 14.24 20.58 -21.74
N ILE A 124 14.92 20.23 -20.65
CA ILE A 124 14.26 19.86 -19.39
C ILE A 124 13.61 21.06 -18.70
N CYS A 125 14.16 22.27 -18.87
CA CYS A 125 13.51 23.50 -18.40
C CYS A 125 12.18 23.72 -19.13
N GLN A 126 12.15 23.51 -20.45
CA GLN A 126 10.92 23.66 -21.22
C GLN A 126 9.89 22.59 -20.85
N GLU A 127 10.30 21.32 -20.71
CA GLU A 127 9.44 20.23 -20.23
C GLU A 127 8.83 20.56 -18.86
N THR A 128 9.65 21.07 -17.93
CA THR A 128 9.22 21.47 -16.59
C THR A 128 8.22 22.63 -16.65
N VAL A 129 8.49 23.66 -17.47
CA VAL A 129 7.55 24.78 -17.66
C VAL A 129 6.19 24.29 -18.16
N ASP A 130 6.18 23.41 -19.16
CA ASP A 130 4.94 22.94 -19.78
C ASP A 130 4.11 22.10 -18.80
N ASN A 131 4.74 21.18 -18.05
CA ASN A 131 4.03 20.33 -17.10
C ASN A 131 3.65 21.06 -15.81
N VAL A 132 4.51 21.93 -15.26
CA VAL A 132 4.15 22.72 -14.06
C VAL A 132 2.97 23.64 -14.38
N ARG A 133 2.96 24.33 -15.53
CA ARG A 133 1.81 25.16 -15.94
C ARG A 133 0.54 24.35 -16.14
N ARG A 134 0.66 23.15 -16.70
CA ARG A 134 -0.47 22.23 -16.89
C ARG A 134 -1.06 21.82 -15.54
N LEU A 135 -0.22 21.51 -14.56
CA LEU A 135 -0.64 20.79 -13.36
C LEU A 135 -0.86 21.66 -12.10
N ARG A 136 -0.23 22.84 -12.00
CA ARG A 136 -0.24 23.71 -10.79
C ARG A 136 -1.61 24.15 -10.26
N HIS A 137 -2.66 23.98 -11.06
CA HIS A 137 -4.02 24.38 -10.68
C HIS A 137 -4.78 23.28 -9.94
N HIS A 138 -4.30 22.03 -10.00
CA HIS A 138 -4.94 20.89 -9.36
C HIS A 138 -4.87 20.99 -7.84
N ALA A 139 -6.02 20.74 -7.19
CA ALA A 139 -6.13 20.81 -5.75
C ALA A 139 -5.30 19.72 -5.05
N SER A 140 -5.19 18.55 -5.68
CA SER A 140 -4.46 17.37 -5.22
C SER A 140 -2.95 17.53 -5.19
N LEU A 141 -2.37 18.39 -6.03
CA LEU A 141 -0.92 18.54 -6.15
C LEU A 141 -0.31 19.00 -4.82
N GLY A 142 0.45 18.11 -4.18
CA GLY A 142 1.00 18.31 -2.84
C GLY A 142 2.46 18.71 -2.82
N LEU A 143 3.28 18.08 -3.65
CA LEU A 143 4.68 18.46 -3.85
C LEU A 143 5.19 18.13 -5.25
N TRP A 144 6.23 18.84 -5.66
CA TRP A 144 7.10 18.47 -6.78
C TRP A 144 8.38 17.85 -6.23
N CYS A 145 8.77 16.68 -6.73
CA CYS A 145 10.03 16.03 -6.38
C CYS A 145 10.97 16.01 -7.59
N GLY A 146 12.26 16.26 -7.39
CA GLY A 146 13.21 16.39 -8.48
C GLY A 146 13.47 15.08 -9.24
N ASN A 147 13.52 13.94 -8.55
CA ASN A 147 13.85 12.63 -9.13
C ASN A 147 13.61 11.49 -8.12
N ASN A 148 13.68 10.26 -8.62
CA ASN A 148 13.76 9.05 -7.81
C ASN A 148 15.20 8.54 -7.63
N GLU A 149 15.65 8.43 -6.38
CA GLU A 149 16.85 7.74 -5.88
C GLU A 149 18.21 8.24 -6.40
N LEU A 150 18.28 9.35 -7.14
CA LEU A 150 19.59 9.82 -7.63
C LEU A 150 20.47 10.32 -6.48
N GLU A 151 19.90 10.90 -5.42
CA GLU A 151 20.68 11.33 -4.26
C GLU A 151 21.35 10.13 -3.57
N SER A 152 20.55 9.10 -3.23
CA SER A 152 21.02 7.84 -2.65
C SER A 152 22.00 7.11 -3.56
N ALA A 153 21.77 7.15 -4.87
CA ALA A 153 22.69 6.56 -5.82
C ALA A 153 24.08 7.19 -5.72
N TRP A 154 24.15 8.52 -5.70
CA TRP A 154 25.41 9.27 -5.56
C TRP A 154 26.08 9.09 -4.19
N ASP A 155 25.30 8.96 -3.13
CA ASP A 155 25.80 8.81 -1.77
C ASP A 155 26.34 7.40 -1.49
N HIS A 156 25.55 6.34 -1.75
CA HIS A 156 25.88 4.99 -1.26
C HIS A 156 25.66 3.82 -2.23
N TRP A 157 25.26 4.01 -3.50
CA TRP A 157 25.25 2.91 -4.50
C TRP A 157 26.62 2.64 -5.14
N GLY A 158 27.64 3.40 -4.75
CA GLY A 158 29.00 3.28 -5.33
C GLY A 158 29.16 3.94 -6.70
N ILE A 159 28.16 4.65 -7.24
CA ILE A 159 28.29 5.32 -8.55
C ILE A 159 29.34 6.45 -8.50
N SER A 160 29.55 7.06 -7.33
CA SER A 160 30.63 8.04 -7.08
C SER A 160 32.03 7.46 -7.38
N GLU A 161 32.22 6.14 -7.32
CA GLU A 161 33.49 5.47 -7.63
C GLU A 161 33.71 5.25 -9.13
N THR A 162 32.62 5.23 -9.90
CA THR A 162 32.62 4.89 -11.32
C THR A 162 32.40 6.09 -12.24
N HIS A 163 31.88 7.20 -11.70
CA HIS A 163 31.54 8.41 -12.46
C HIS A 163 32.40 9.60 -12.04
N SER A 164 32.50 10.60 -12.93
CA SER A 164 33.32 11.78 -12.67
C SER A 164 32.70 12.70 -11.60
N PRO A 165 33.53 13.44 -10.82
CA PRO A 165 33.04 14.48 -9.92
C PRO A 165 32.23 15.60 -10.62
N LEU A 166 32.42 15.79 -11.93
CA LEU A 166 31.67 16.75 -12.72
C LEU A 166 30.19 16.35 -12.82
N LEU A 167 29.91 15.07 -13.10
CA LEU A 167 28.54 14.53 -13.13
C LEU A 167 27.84 14.62 -11.76
N LYS A 168 28.61 14.51 -10.67
CA LYS A 168 28.11 14.73 -9.31
C LYS A 168 27.73 16.19 -9.07
N GLY A 169 28.54 17.13 -9.56
CA GLY A 169 28.23 18.57 -9.54
C GLY A 169 27.02 18.92 -10.42
N ASP A 170 26.88 18.25 -11.56
CA ASP A 170 25.76 18.41 -12.48
C ASP A 170 24.43 17.97 -11.84
N TYR A 171 24.43 16.88 -11.08
CA TYR A 171 23.27 16.49 -10.27
C TYR A 171 22.79 17.62 -9.35
N ILE A 172 23.69 18.20 -8.55
CA ILE A 172 23.36 19.32 -7.65
C ILE A 172 22.84 20.51 -8.47
N LYS A 173 23.52 20.85 -9.57
CA LYS A 173 23.11 21.96 -10.44
C LYS A 173 21.71 21.71 -11.02
N GLN A 174 21.42 20.50 -11.47
CA GLN A 174 20.15 20.14 -12.08
C GLN A 174 19.00 20.19 -11.07
N PHE A 175 19.09 19.43 -9.97
CA PHE A 175 17.96 19.17 -9.06
C PHE A 175 17.88 20.12 -7.85
N GLU A 176 18.97 20.80 -7.48
CA GLU A 176 18.96 21.72 -6.34
C GLU A 176 19.04 23.20 -6.76
N TYR A 177 19.32 23.47 -8.04
CA TYR A 177 19.44 24.84 -8.54
C TYR A 177 18.56 25.13 -9.76
N VAL A 178 18.68 24.40 -10.87
CA VAL A 178 17.97 24.73 -12.12
C VAL A 178 16.49 24.39 -12.03
N LEU A 179 16.15 23.12 -11.83
CA LEU A 179 14.76 22.65 -11.77
C LEU A 179 13.93 23.32 -10.66
N PRO A 180 14.42 23.48 -9.41
CA PRO A 180 13.64 24.19 -8.39
C PRO A 180 13.38 25.66 -8.75
N LYS A 181 14.31 26.33 -9.45
CA LYS A 181 14.10 27.70 -9.92
C LYS A 181 13.02 27.77 -11.00
N VAL A 182 13.04 26.83 -11.94
CA VAL A 182 12.03 26.76 -13.00
C VAL A 182 10.66 26.43 -12.41
N THR A 183 10.58 25.41 -11.56
CA THR A 183 9.34 25.04 -10.86
C THR A 183 8.80 26.22 -10.07
N LYS A 184 9.64 26.91 -9.26
CA LYS A 184 9.20 28.06 -8.46
C LYS A 184 8.74 29.26 -9.30
N ALA A 185 9.32 29.46 -10.49
CA ALA A 185 8.89 30.52 -11.39
C ALA A 185 7.48 30.27 -11.94
N GLU A 186 7.11 29.00 -12.12
CA GLU A 186 5.81 28.59 -12.66
C GLU A 186 4.80 28.21 -11.57
N ASP A 187 5.22 27.80 -10.40
CA ASP A 187 4.36 27.45 -9.26
C ASP A 187 5.03 27.89 -7.95
N GLN A 188 4.50 28.96 -7.36
CA GLN A 188 5.03 29.54 -6.14
C GLN A 188 4.42 28.92 -4.88
N ALA A 189 3.36 28.11 -5.01
CA ALA A 189 2.57 27.61 -3.90
C ALA A 189 2.99 26.20 -3.47
N THR A 190 3.29 25.32 -4.42
CA THR A 190 3.59 23.91 -4.16
C THR A 190 5.02 23.73 -3.64
N PHE A 191 5.20 22.85 -2.64
CA PHE A 191 6.50 22.52 -2.07
C PHE A 191 7.39 21.79 -3.09
N TYR A 192 8.71 22.03 -3.05
CA TYR A 192 9.69 21.33 -3.88
C TYR A 192 10.65 20.50 -3.02
N TRP A 193 10.86 19.26 -3.43
CA TRP A 193 11.77 18.30 -2.82
C TRP A 193 12.84 17.86 -3.83
N PRO A 194 14.15 17.83 -3.50
CA PRO A 194 15.20 17.63 -4.50
C PRO A 194 15.31 16.20 -5.03
N SER A 195 15.03 15.20 -4.19
CA SER A 195 15.10 13.77 -4.53
C SER A 195 14.22 12.97 -3.57
N SER A 196 13.79 11.77 -3.96
CA SER A 196 13.14 10.78 -3.09
C SER A 196 13.99 9.51 -3.14
N PRO A 197 14.66 9.11 -2.06
CA PRO A 197 14.66 9.74 -0.74
C PRO A 197 15.65 10.91 -0.67
N SER A 198 15.41 11.82 0.28
CA SER A 198 16.32 12.93 0.59
C SER A 198 16.22 13.35 2.05
N SER A 199 17.27 14.03 2.53
CA SER A 199 17.32 14.72 3.82
C SER A 199 17.29 16.25 3.69
N GLY A 200 16.91 16.75 2.51
CA GLY A 200 16.92 18.18 2.16
C GLY A 200 17.97 18.58 1.13
N GLY A 201 18.56 17.60 0.42
CA GLY A 201 19.55 17.79 -0.63
C GLY A 201 20.99 17.81 -0.12
N CYS A 202 21.88 18.23 -1.01
CA CYS A 202 23.32 18.33 -0.83
C CYS A 202 24.03 16.99 -0.65
N LEU A 203 23.38 15.86 -0.95
CA LEU A 203 23.91 14.51 -0.76
C LEU A 203 24.27 14.23 0.70
N ASP A 204 23.50 14.82 1.63
CA ASP A 204 23.71 14.70 3.06
C ASP A 204 22.81 13.61 3.64
N ASN A 205 23.28 12.36 3.58
CA ASN A 205 22.59 11.18 4.12
C ASN A 205 21.11 11.11 3.65
N PRO A 206 20.84 10.87 2.35
CA PRO A 206 19.49 10.97 1.78
C PRO A 206 18.45 10.04 2.40
N ASP A 207 18.87 8.97 3.08
CA ASP A 207 18.00 8.01 3.78
C ASP A 207 18.07 8.16 5.32
N ASP A 208 18.20 9.39 5.81
CA ASP A 208 18.29 9.65 7.26
C ASP A 208 16.96 9.35 7.96
N HIS A 209 16.99 8.58 9.04
CA HIS A 209 15.76 8.22 9.75
C HIS A 209 15.15 9.40 10.51
N ASP A 210 15.94 10.42 10.80
CA ASP A 210 15.57 11.53 11.68
C ASP A 210 15.19 12.81 10.90
N ARG A 211 15.31 12.83 9.56
CA ARG A 211 14.93 13.95 8.69
C ARG A 211 14.58 13.48 7.28
N GLY A 212 13.58 14.11 6.66
CA GLY A 212 13.24 13.81 5.27
C GLY A 212 12.44 12.52 5.09
N ASP A 213 12.62 11.86 3.94
CA ASP A 213 11.95 10.62 3.58
C ASP A 213 12.96 9.49 3.33
N CYS A 214 12.52 8.22 3.40
CA CYS A 214 13.40 7.05 3.26
C CYS A 214 12.83 6.02 2.29
N HIS A 215 13.73 5.34 1.55
CA HIS A 215 13.41 4.16 0.75
C HIS A 215 13.97 2.90 1.42
N TYR A 216 13.11 2.20 2.17
CA TYR A 216 13.55 1.07 2.99
C TYR A 216 13.42 -0.28 2.28
N TRP A 217 14.51 -0.67 1.62
CA TRP A 217 14.54 -1.85 0.75
C TRP A 217 15.12 -3.12 1.38
N ASP A 218 15.64 -3.07 2.61
CA ASP A 218 16.38 -4.18 3.22
C ASP A 218 15.52 -5.41 3.54
N VAL A 219 14.22 -5.25 3.76
CA VAL A 219 13.28 -6.37 3.91
C VAL A 219 13.07 -7.14 2.60
N TRP A 220 13.35 -6.56 1.43
CA TRP A 220 13.25 -7.30 0.17
C TRP A 220 14.62 -7.52 -0.47
N HIS A 221 15.34 -6.44 -0.74
CA HIS A 221 16.67 -6.49 -1.35
C HIS A 221 17.70 -7.10 -0.40
N GLY A 222 17.70 -6.68 0.86
CA GLY A 222 18.62 -7.13 1.92
C GLY A 222 18.25 -8.44 2.62
N MET A 223 17.13 -9.07 2.26
CA MET A 223 16.66 -10.35 2.83
C MET A 223 16.42 -10.31 4.36
N LYS A 224 16.10 -9.13 4.91
CA LYS A 224 15.75 -8.98 6.33
C LYS A 224 14.35 -9.53 6.66
N PRO A 225 14.12 -10.06 7.87
CA PRO A 225 12.78 -10.51 8.27
C PRO A 225 11.81 -9.32 8.38
N PHE A 226 10.49 -9.55 8.29
CA PHE A 226 9.47 -8.49 8.39
C PHE A 226 9.52 -7.73 9.71
N SER A 227 9.96 -8.39 10.78
CA SER A 227 10.19 -7.77 12.09
C SER A 227 11.19 -6.63 12.06
N ASP A 228 12.07 -6.60 11.06
CA ASP A 228 13.10 -5.59 10.92
C ASP A 228 12.51 -4.19 10.70
N TYR A 229 11.36 -4.07 10.01
CA TYR A 229 10.63 -2.80 9.90
C TYR A 229 10.41 -2.12 11.25
N ARG A 230 10.19 -2.88 12.33
CA ARG A 230 9.95 -2.35 13.69
C ARG A 230 11.19 -1.74 14.35
N SER A 231 12.37 -1.89 13.75
CA SER A 231 13.60 -1.27 14.22
C SER A 231 13.82 0.12 13.63
N HIS A 232 12.98 0.55 12.69
CA HIS A 232 13.18 1.76 11.90
C HIS A 232 12.04 2.75 12.08
N TYR A 233 12.38 3.88 12.70
CA TYR A 233 11.44 4.93 13.07
C TYR A 233 11.63 6.16 12.18
N PHE A 234 11.37 6.00 10.88
CA PHE A 234 11.51 7.06 9.89
C PHE A 234 10.63 8.28 10.19
N ARG A 235 10.95 9.41 9.55
CA ARG A 235 10.04 10.56 9.50
C ARG A 235 8.95 10.34 8.46
N PHE A 236 9.30 9.73 7.33
CA PHE A 236 8.39 9.33 6.27
C PHE A 236 9.01 8.16 5.48
N CYS A 237 8.27 7.09 5.23
CA CYS A 237 8.71 6.01 4.35
C CYS A 237 8.04 6.20 2.98
N SER A 238 8.79 6.69 2.00
CA SER A 238 8.29 6.98 0.64
C SER A 238 8.40 5.79 -0.30
N GLU A 239 9.27 4.82 0.00
CA GLU A 239 9.23 3.48 -0.62
C GLU A 239 9.59 2.38 0.38
N PHE A 240 8.87 1.27 0.28
CA PHE A 240 9.20 -0.03 0.85
C PHE A 240 8.28 -1.05 0.18
N GLY A 241 8.74 -2.28 -0.06
CA GLY A 241 7.97 -3.18 -0.90
C GLY A 241 8.26 -4.66 -0.66
N PHE A 242 7.31 -5.50 -1.06
CA PHE A 242 7.48 -6.95 -1.13
C PHE A 242 6.80 -7.51 -2.40
N GLN A 243 7.44 -8.43 -3.13
CA GLN A 243 6.82 -8.99 -4.35
C GLN A 243 5.87 -10.14 -4.06
N SER A 244 4.88 -10.28 -4.94
CA SER A 244 4.06 -11.49 -5.10
C SER A 244 3.84 -11.82 -6.58
N PHE A 245 3.32 -13.01 -6.84
CA PHE A 245 2.69 -13.29 -8.13
C PHE A 245 1.33 -12.57 -8.24
N PRO A 246 0.86 -12.27 -9.46
CA PRO A 246 -0.50 -11.77 -9.66
C PRO A 246 -1.54 -12.88 -9.48
N GLU A 247 -2.83 -12.57 -9.61
CA GLU A 247 -3.89 -13.57 -9.53
C GLU A 247 -3.71 -14.69 -10.56
N ARG A 248 -4.20 -15.90 -10.24
CA ARG A 248 -4.07 -17.06 -11.15
C ARG A 248 -4.67 -16.76 -12.53
N LYS A 249 -5.80 -16.07 -12.58
CA LYS A 249 -6.43 -15.62 -13.84
C LYS A 249 -5.55 -14.69 -14.68
N THR A 250 -4.64 -13.95 -14.05
CA THR A 250 -3.68 -13.06 -14.75
C THR A 250 -2.54 -13.89 -15.34
N ILE A 251 -2.06 -14.88 -14.58
CA ILE A 251 -1.04 -15.84 -15.04
C ILE A 251 -1.53 -16.61 -16.26
N ASP A 252 -2.79 -17.07 -16.25
CA ASP A 252 -3.38 -17.83 -17.36
C ASP A 252 -3.50 -17.02 -18.67
N THR A 253 -3.30 -15.68 -18.65
CA THR A 253 -3.27 -14.87 -19.88
C THR A 253 -1.92 -14.92 -20.61
N PHE A 254 -0.84 -15.31 -19.93
CA PHE A 254 0.51 -15.34 -20.47
C PHE A 254 1.23 -16.69 -20.34
N ALA A 255 0.72 -17.60 -19.50
CA ALA A 255 1.28 -18.92 -19.27
C ALA A 255 0.28 -20.04 -19.58
N LEU A 256 0.76 -21.12 -20.20
CA LEU A 256 -0.03 -22.34 -20.40
C LEU A 256 0.10 -23.26 -19.17
N PRO A 257 -0.76 -24.27 -19.00
CA PRO A 257 -0.70 -25.18 -17.85
C PRO A 257 0.67 -25.84 -17.64
N GLN A 258 1.39 -26.19 -18.71
CA GLN A 258 2.74 -26.76 -18.61
C GLN A 258 3.81 -25.76 -18.15
N ASP A 259 3.52 -24.46 -18.26
CA ASP A 259 4.42 -23.38 -17.86
C ASP A 259 4.18 -22.94 -16.40
N CYS A 260 3.18 -23.52 -15.72
CA CYS A 260 2.79 -23.22 -14.33
C CYS A 260 3.81 -23.77 -13.31
N ASN A 261 5.04 -23.28 -13.41
CA ASN A 261 6.16 -23.47 -12.53
C ASN A 261 6.90 -22.13 -12.48
N ILE A 262 7.18 -21.61 -11.29
CA ILE A 262 7.78 -20.27 -11.13
C ILE A 262 9.19 -20.13 -11.73
N PHE A 263 9.84 -21.25 -12.09
CA PHE A 263 11.14 -21.30 -12.78
C PHE A 263 11.02 -21.73 -14.25
N SER A 264 9.79 -21.82 -14.79
CA SER A 264 9.63 -22.03 -16.23
C SER A 264 10.14 -20.79 -16.98
N PRO A 265 10.65 -20.94 -18.22
CA PRO A 265 11.08 -19.80 -19.02
C PRO A 265 10.00 -18.73 -19.20
N VAL A 266 8.72 -19.14 -19.27
CA VAL A 266 7.58 -18.22 -19.40
C VAL A 266 7.40 -17.41 -18.11
N MET A 267 7.39 -18.06 -16.94
CA MET A 267 7.24 -17.37 -15.66
C MET A 267 8.44 -16.47 -15.37
N GLU A 268 9.67 -16.91 -15.65
CA GLU A 268 10.88 -16.08 -15.48
C GLU A 268 10.92 -14.90 -16.46
N SER A 269 10.39 -15.04 -17.68
CA SER A 269 10.29 -13.91 -18.60
C SER A 269 9.37 -12.78 -18.10
N HIS A 270 8.41 -13.12 -17.23
CA HIS A 270 7.50 -12.20 -16.54
C HIS A 270 7.95 -11.91 -15.09
N GLN A 271 9.23 -12.12 -14.79
CA GLN A 271 9.90 -11.68 -13.57
C GLN A 271 11.09 -10.80 -13.95
N LYS A 272 11.03 -9.50 -13.63
CA LYS A 272 12.07 -8.52 -14.02
C LYS A 272 13.14 -8.28 -12.96
N ASN A 273 12.97 -8.83 -11.77
CA ASN A 273 14.01 -8.96 -10.77
C ASN A 273 14.53 -10.41 -10.76
N GLY A 274 15.72 -10.63 -11.33
CA GLY A 274 16.26 -11.98 -11.58
C GLY A 274 16.46 -12.87 -10.34
N THR A 275 16.39 -12.33 -9.13
CA THR A 275 16.50 -13.11 -7.88
C THR A 275 15.17 -13.33 -7.17
N ALA A 276 14.11 -12.62 -7.58
CA ALA A 276 12.89 -12.48 -6.81
C ALA A 276 12.14 -13.80 -6.57
N ASN A 277 12.03 -14.68 -7.55
CA ASN A 277 11.31 -15.96 -7.37
C ASN A 277 11.97 -16.82 -6.26
N GLY A 278 13.31 -16.80 -6.20
CA GLY A 278 14.06 -17.44 -5.10
C GLY A 278 13.84 -16.76 -3.75
N LYS A 279 13.75 -15.42 -3.72
CA LYS A 279 13.43 -14.66 -2.51
C LYS A 279 12.02 -14.97 -2.00
N ILE A 280 11.02 -15.03 -2.87
CA ILE A 280 9.64 -15.42 -2.50
C ILE A 280 9.68 -16.78 -1.80
N LEU A 281 10.35 -17.78 -2.38
CA LEU A 281 10.46 -19.10 -1.75
C LEU A 281 11.17 -19.07 -0.40
N TYR A 282 12.24 -18.28 -0.26
CA TYR A 282 12.92 -18.09 1.02
C TYR A 282 11.96 -17.56 2.09
N TYR A 283 11.24 -16.48 1.80
CA TYR A 283 10.29 -15.90 2.76
C TYR A 283 9.07 -16.79 3.03
N ILE A 284 8.60 -17.54 2.03
CA ILE A 284 7.61 -18.60 2.25
C ILE A 284 8.17 -19.61 3.25
N SER A 285 9.42 -20.07 3.08
CA SER A 285 10.02 -21.06 3.99
C SER A 285 10.17 -20.55 5.43
N GLU A 286 10.31 -19.23 5.61
CA GLU A 286 10.38 -18.59 6.93
C GLU A 286 9.01 -18.50 7.63
N ASN A 287 7.92 -18.34 6.87
CA ASN A 287 6.62 -17.98 7.43
C ASN A 287 5.52 -19.05 7.28
N PHE A 288 5.54 -19.82 6.19
CA PHE A 288 4.49 -20.75 5.78
C PHE A 288 5.01 -22.16 5.48
N ARG A 289 4.11 -23.15 5.53
CA ARG A 289 4.45 -24.50 5.05
C ARG A 289 4.57 -24.49 3.54
N TYR A 290 5.32 -25.45 2.99
CA TYR A 290 5.53 -25.54 1.55
C TYR A 290 4.18 -25.72 0.82
N PRO A 291 3.83 -24.84 -0.13
CA PRO A 291 2.59 -24.94 -0.87
C PRO A 291 2.53 -26.24 -1.69
N LYS A 292 1.39 -26.95 -1.65
CA LYS A 292 1.21 -28.27 -2.28
C LYS A 292 1.19 -28.22 -3.82
N ASP A 293 0.85 -27.07 -4.39
CA ASP A 293 0.73 -26.85 -5.83
C ASP A 293 1.01 -25.39 -6.20
N PHE A 294 1.03 -25.10 -7.51
CA PHE A 294 1.28 -23.77 -8.05
C PHE A 294 0.21 -22.74 -7.60
N ASP A 295 -1.06 -23.13 -7.53
CA ASP A 295 -2.14 -22.23 -7.10
C ASP A 295 -2.02 -21.83 -5.64
N SER A 296 -1.63 -22.77 -4.80
CA SER A 296 -1.33 -22.55 -3.39
C SER A 296 -0.11 -21.63 -3.25
N LEU A 297 0.91 -21.80 -4.09
CA LEU A 297 2.10 -20.94 -4.09
C LEU A 297 1.76 -19.49 -4.47
N VAL A 298 0.98 -19.29 -5.54
CA VAL A 298 0.52 -17.96 -5.96
C VAL A 298 -0.25 -17.28 -4.83
N TYR A 299 -1.25 -17.96 -4.26
CA TYR A 299 -2.02 -17.44 -3.13
C TYR A 299 -1.15 -17.10 -1.91
N VAL A 300 -0.29 -18.03 -1.47
CA VAL A 300 0.59 -17.80 -0.31
C VAL A 300 1.56 -16.66 -0.58
N SER A 301 2.04 -16.48 -1.81
CA SER A 301 2.92 -15.35 -2.15
C SER A 301 2.23 -13.99 -1.97
N GLN A 302 0.93 -13.90 -2.26
CA GLN A 302 0.17 -12.66 -2.03
C GLN A 302 -0.11 -12.42 -0.55
N VAL A 303 -0.48 -13.47 0.20
CA VAL A 303 -0.65 -13.37 1.66
C VAL A 303 0.66 -12.91 2.30
N LEU A 304 1.78 -13.51 1.89
CA LEU A 304 3.13 -13.16 2.34
C LEU A 304 3.46 -11.69 2.08
N GLN A 305 3.16 -11.19 0.88
CA GLN A 305 3.29 -9.77 0.55
C GLN A 305 2.45 -8.91 1.49
N GLY A 306 1.18 -9.25 1.67
CA GLY A 306 0.25 -8.52 2.54
C GLY A 306 0.76 -8.39 3.97
N ILE A 307 1.17 -9.50 4.61
CA ILE A 307 1.66 -9.49 5.99
C ILE A 307 3.01 -8.75 6.13
N ALA A 308 3.86 -8.78 5.09
CA ALA A 308 5.12 -8.07 5.09
C ALA A 308 4.91 -6.55 5.12
N ILE A 309 4.05 -6.04 4.23
CA ILE A 309 3.74 -4.59 4.17
C ILE A 309 2.99 -4.15 5.42
N LYS A 310 2.01 -4.94 5.89
CA LYS A 310 1.27 -4.67 7.13
C LYS A 310 2.22 -4.49 8.32
N ALA A 311 3.26 -5.32 8.45
CA ALA A 311 4.22 -5.23 9.56
C ALA A 311 4.94 -3.87 9.63
N GLY A 312 5.27 -3.27 8.48
CA GLY A 312 5.86 -1.93 8.41
C GLY A 312 4.84 -0.83 8.66
N VAL A 313 3.69 -0.88 7.98
CA VAL A 313 2.65 0.15 8.11
C VAL A 313 2.11 0.23 9.54
N ASP A 314 1.78 -0.91 10.16
CA ASP A 314 1.30 -0.95 11.52
C ASP A 314 2.30 -0.29 12.49
N HIS A 315 3.60 -0.55 12.31
CA HIS A 315 4.65 0.06 13.11
C HIS A 315 4.68 1.58 12.96
N TRP A 316 4.72 2.08 11.73
CA TRP A 316 4.82 3.51 11.48
C TRP A 316 3.54 4.27 11.87
N ARG A 317 2.36 3.67 11.67
CA ARG A 317 1.09 4.25 12.14
C ARG A 317 0.97 4.23 13.66
N ALA A 318 1.41 3.16 14.33
CA ALA A 318 1.47 3.13 15.79
C ALA A 318 2.42 4.21 16.35
N ASN A 319 3.45 4.59 15.59
CA ASN A 319 4.39 5.66 15.90
C ASN A 319 4.08 6.98 15.16
N ARG A 320 2.79 7.21 14.85
CA ARG A 320 2.30 8.49 14.32
C ARG A 320 2.78 9.64 15.21
N GLY A 321 3.31 10.68 14.58
CA GLY A 321 3.91 11.85 15.23
C GLY A 321 5.44 11.87 15.10
N ARG A 322 6.08 10.69 15.06
CA ARG A 322 7.45 10.56 14.57
C ARG A 322 7.47 10.27 13.08
N CYS A 323 6.81 9.17 12.70
CA CYS A 323 6.56 8.84 11.31
C CYS A 323 5.23 9.45 10.87
N MET A 324 5.21 10.07 9.70
CA MET A 324 4.08 10.81 9.16
C MET A 324 3.69 10.36 7.75
N GLY A 325 4.25 9.26 7.25
CA GLY A 325 3.78 8.65 6.02
C GLY A 325 4.38 7.28 5.73
N ALA A 326 3.58 6.47 5.04
CA ALA A 326 3.98 5.18 4.51
C ALA A 326 3.37 5.01 3.12
N LEU A 327 4.21 5.13 2.10
CA LEU A 327 3.88 4.83 0.71
C LEU A 327 4.60 3.55 0.33
N TYR A 328 3.84 2.49 0.06
CA TYR A 328 4.46 1.22 -0.32
C TYR A 328 4.69 1.17 -1.84
N TRP A 329 5.82 0.60 -2.22
CA TRP A 329 6.11 0.22 -3.60
C TRP A 329 5.49 -1.15 -3.86
N GLN A 330 4.51 -1.31 -4.77
CA GLN A 330 3.89 -0.29 -5.64
C GLN A 330 2.37 -0.51 -5.75
N LEU A 331 1.63 0.47 -6.26
CA LEU A 331 0.17 0.40 -6.43
C LEU A 331 -0.25 -0.63 -7.48
N ASN A 332 0.21 -0.44 -8.73
CA ASN A 332 -0.32 -1.06 -9.94
C ASN A 332 0.78 -1.66 -10.85
N ASP A 333 0.36 -2.43 -11.86
CA ASP A 333 1.23 -2.99 -12.90
C ASP A 333 0.96 -2.38 -14.28
N ASN A 334 2.00 -2.31 -15.12
CA ASN A 334 1.92 -1.82 -16.51
C ASN A 334 1.83 -2.95 -17.57
N TRP A 335 1.91 -4.21 -17.14
CA TRP A 335 1.76 -5.42 -17.95
C TRP A 335 1.59 -6.65 -17.03
N PRO A 336 1.10 -7.82 -17.50
CA PRO A 336 0.98 -9.02 -16.65
C PRO A 336 2.34 -9.50 -16.14
N VAL A 337 2.60 -9.43 -14.82
CA VAL A 337 3.96 -9.65 -14.28
C VAL A 337 3.92 -10.06 -12.80
N ALA A 338 4.98 -10.71 -12.32
CA ALA A 338 5.27 -10.76 -10.88
C ALA A 338 5.96 -9.47 -10.44
N SER A 339 5.40 -8.78 -9.45
CA SER A 339 5.82 -7.44 -9.03
C SER A 339 5.47 -7.18 -7.57
N TRP A 340 5.78 -5.97 -7.12
CA TRP A 340 5.38 -5.44 -5.83
C TRP A 340 3.97 -4.84 -5.83
N ALA A 341 3.25 -4.91 -6.95
CA ALA A 341 1.95 -4.27 -7.08
C ALA A 341 0.93 -4.87 -6.11
N SER A 342 0.07 -4.03 -5.53
CA SER A 342 -1.13 -4.46 -4.79
C SER A 342 -2.33 -4.75 -5.69
N ILE A 343 -2.37 -4.16 -6.88
CA ILE A 343 -3.38 -4.37 -7.92
C ILE A 343 -2.65 -4.84 -9.17
N ASP A 344 -3.04 -5.99 -9.72
CA ASP A 344 -2.42 -6.50 -10.93
C ASP A 344 -2.88 -5.76 -12.20
N TYR A 345 -2.27 -6.10 -13.34
CA TYR A 345 -2.52 -5.44 -14.62
C TYR A 345 -4.00 -5.44 -15.06
N PHE A 346 -4.81 -6.43 -14.67
CA PHE A 346 -6.23 -6.46 -15.04
C PHE A 346 -7.12 -5.73 -14.04
N GLY A 347 -6.53 -5.02 -13.06
CA GLY A 347 -7.27 -4.33 -12.01
C GLY A 347 -7.67 -5.24 -10.85
N ARG A 348 -7.21 -6.50 -10.82
CA ARG A 348 -7.57 -7.45 -9.76
C ARG A 348 -6.78 -7.11 -8.50
N TRP A 349 -7.51 -6.96 -7.40
CA TRP A 349 -6.89 -6.73 -6.10
C TRP A 349 -6.19 -7.99 -5.62
N LYS A 350 -4.91 -7.86 -5.29
CA LYS A 350 -4.16 -8.88 -4.56
C LYS A 350 -4.53 -8.82 -3.07
N ALA A 351 -4.11 -9.84 -2.31
CA ALA A 351 -4.27 -9.86 -0.85
C ALA A 351 -3.79 -8.55 -0.18
N LEU A 352 -2.67 -7.98 -0.66
CA LEU A 352 -2.14 -6.72 -0.15
C LEU A 352 -3.16 -5.57 -0.20
N HIS A 353 -3.95 -5.42 -1.27
CA HIS A 353 -4.86 -4.27 -1.39
C HIS A 353 -6.05 -4.36 -0.42
N TYR A 354 -6.54 -5.58 -0.15
CA TYR A 354 -7.56 -5.82 0.89
C TYR A 354 -7.00 -5.62 2.31
N MET A 355 -5.74 -6.00 2.54
CA MET A 355 -5.07 -5.70 3.80
C MET A 355 -4.84 -4.19 3.96
N ALA A 356 -4.49 -3.49 2.87
CA ALA A 356 -4.29 -2.04 2.88
C ALA A 356 -5.55 -1.29 3.24
N ALA A 357 -6.71 -1.69 2.70
CA ALA A 357 -8.00 -1.15 3.11
C ALA A 357 -8.23 -1.22 4.63
N ARG A 358 -7.74 -2.28 5.30
CA ARG A 358 -7.83 -2.45 6.75
C ARG A 358 -6.78 -1.62 7.49
N PHE A 359 -5.49 -1.79 7.17
CA PHE A 359 -4.41 -1.13 7.90
C PHE A 359 -4.29 0.37 7.62
N PHE A 360 -4.93 0.90 6.57
CA PHE A 360 -5.09 2.33 6.30
C PHE A 360 -6.48 2.88 6.65
N ALA A 361 -7.34 2.09 7.29
CA ALA A 361 -8.64 2.60 7.74
C ALA A 361 -8.46 3.88 8.60
N PRO A 362 -9.37 4.89 8.49
CA PRO A 362 -9.30 6.12 9.27
C PRO A 362 -9.27 5.88 10.79
N LYS A 363 -9.86 4.76 11.21
CA LYS A 363 -9.83 4.22 12.55
C LYS A 363 -9.36 2.78 12.44
N ALA A 364 -8.16 2.50 12.91
CA ALA A 364 -7.51 1.20 12.70
C ALA A 364 -6.92 0.68 14.01
N GLY A 365 -6.98 -0.63 14.17
CA GLY A 365 -6.33 -1.36 15.25
C GLY A 365 -5.14 -2.16 14.72
N TYR A 366 -4.14 -2.38 15.55
CA TYR A 366 -2.92 -3.09 15.20
C TYR A 366 -2.57 -4.09 16.28
N ILE A 367 -2.14 -5.28 15.86
CA ILE A 367 -1.63 -6.31 16.76
C ILE A 367 -0.36 -6.91 16.17
N TYR A 368 0.65 -7.12 17.01
CA TYR A 368 1.75 -8.01 16.69
C TYR A 368 2.16 -8.82 17.91
N THR A 369 2.83 -9.94 17.68
CA THR A 369 3.37 -10.78 18.74
C THR A 369 4.89 -10.85 18.70
N GLU A 370 5.49 -11.03 19.88
CA GLU A 370 6.92 -11.30 20.04
C GLU A 370 7.10 -12.37 21.13
N GLY A 371 7.45 -13.59 20.71
CA GLY A 371 7.53 -14.71 21.65
C GLY A 371 6.14 -15.11 22.16
N THR A 372 5.82 -14.75 23.41
CA THR A 372 4.50 -14.94 24.06
C THR A 372 3.83 -13.61 24.40
N LYS A 373 4.47 -12.50 24.01
CA LYS A 373 3.97 -11.15 24.20
C LYS A 373 3.07 -10.78 23.04
N ALA A 374 1.96 -10.10 23.33
CA ALA A 374 1.17 -9.39 22.34
C ALA A 374 1.19 -7.89 22.64
N VAL A 375 1.31 -7.09 21.58
CA VAL A 375 1.30 -5.63 21.64
C VAL A 375 0.14 -5.15 20.76
N ILE A 376 -0.72 -4.34 21.36
CA ILE A 376 -1.99 -3.88 20.80
C ILE A 376 -1.97 -2.36 20.79
N SER A 377 -2.23 -1.77 19.62
CA SER A 377 -2.26 -0.32 19.41
C SER A 377 -3.45 0.08 18.55
N ALA A 378 -3.77 1.37 18.51
CA ALA A 378 -4.82 1.91 17.65
C ALA A 378 -4.42 3.28 17.09
N ALA A 379 -4.94 3.64 15.92
CA ALA A 379 -4.83 4.98 15.35
C ALA A 379 -6.19 5.56 14.98
N ASN A 380 -6.30 6.88 15.13
CA ASN A 380 -7.45 7.69 14.78
C ASN A 380 -7.00 8.87 13.92
N GLU A 381 -7.21 8.78 12.61
CA GLU A 381 -6.94 9.85 11.64
C GLU A 381 -8.17 10.77 11.43
N THR A 382 -9.21 10.63 12.25
CA THR A 382 -10.35 11.55 12.21
C THR A 382 -10.02 12.86 12.93
N LEU A 383 -10.80 13.90 12.67
CA LEU A 383 -10.65 15.21 13.29
C LEU A 383 -11.27 15.32 14.68
N GLU A 384 -11.87 14.24 15.18
CA GLU A 384 -12.55 14.19 16.46
C GLU A 384 -11.92 13.13 17.36
N ASN A 385 -11.94 13.39 18.67
CA ASN A 385 -11.58 12.37 19.63
C ASN A 385 -12.60 11.23 19.56
N GLN A 386 -12.12 9.99 19.58
CA GLN A 386 -12.97 8.80 19.48
C GLN A 386 -12.89 7.99 20.76
N SER A 387 -14.05 7.57 21.27
CA SER A 387 -14.09 6.51 22.29
C SER A 387 -13.84 5.17 21.63
N LEU A 388 -12.99 4.35 22.25
CA LEU A 388 -12.59 3.04 21.75
C LEU A 388 -12.69 2.02 22.88
N THR A 389 -13.37 0.90 22.60
CA THR A 389 -13.33 -0.31 23.41
C THR A 389 -12.55 -1.37 22.66
N VAL A 390 -11.52 -1.95 23.28
CA VAL A 390 -10.74 -3.05 22.71
C VAL A 390 -10.93 -4.28 23.57
N THR A 391 -11.45 -5.35 23.00
CA THR A 391 -11.52 -6.66 23.66
C THR A 391 -10.40 -7.54 23.12
N VAL A 392 -9.43 -7.84 23.99
CA VAL A 392 -8.29 -8.69 23.70
C VAL A 392 -8.58 -10.10 24.20
N ARG A 393 -8.40 -11.09 23.33
CA ARG A 393 -8.57 -12.51 23.67
C ARG A 393 -7.36 -13.32 23.28
N ILE A 394 -7.05 -14.32 24.08
CA ILE A 394 -6.23 -15.45 23.62
C ILE A 394 -7.18 -16.61 23.38
N ARG A 395 -7.23 -17.09 22.13
CA ARG A 395 -8.07 -18.21 21.72
C ARG A 395 -7.22 -19.39 21.32
N ASP A 396 -7.75 -20.60 21.48
CA ASP A 396 -7.22 -21.76 20.77
C ASP A 396 -7.79 -21.89 19.34
N VAL A 397 -7.20 -22.76 18.53
CA VAL A 397 -7.64 -22.99 17.14
C VAL A 397 -9.06 -23.55 17.04
N GLU A 398 -9.60 -24.11 18.12
CA GLU A 398 -11.02 -24.49 18.30
C GLU A 398 -11.92 -23.32 18.72
N LEU A 399 -11.40 -22.09 18.71
CA LEU A 399 -12.12 -20.85 19.04
C LEU A 399 -12.49 -20.69 20.52
N ASN A 400 -12.02 -21.58 21.42
CA ASN A 400 -12.26 -21.43 22.85
C ASN A 400 -11.46 -20.25 23.40
N VAL A 401 -12.12 -19.42 24.21
CA VAL A 401 -11.48 -18.28 24.88
C VAL A 401 -10.70 -18.78 26.10
N LEU A 402 -9.37 -18.66 26.05
CA LEU A 402 -8.47 -18.99 27.16
C LEU A 402 -8.23 -17.80 28.09
N PHE A 403 -8.35 -16.60 27.53
CA PHE A 403 -8.19 -15.34 28.24
C PHE A 403 -9.01 -14.26 27.53
N GLU A 404 -9.59 -13.34 28.30
CA GLU A 404 -10.30 -12.16 27.79
C GLU A 404 -10.04 -10.96 28.72
N GLU A 405 -9.76 -9.81 28.13
CA GLU A 405 -9.67 -8.52 28.82
C GLU A 405 -10.23 -7.42 27.92
N THR A 406 -11.02 -6.52 28.50
CA THR A 406 -11.58 -5.36 27.80
C THR A 406 -10.94 -4.09 28.34
N VAL A 407 -10.44 -3.27 27.43
CA VAL A 407 -9.83 -1.96 27.72
C VAL A 407 -10.66 -0.88 27.05
N GLU A 408 -11.07 0.12 27.82
CA GLU A 408 -11.77 1.30 27.32
C GLU A 408 -10.86 2.53 27.39
N MET A 409 -10.84 3.33 26.34
CA MET A 409 -10.02 4.54 26.27
C MET A 409 -10.57 5.56 25.28
N THR A 410 -9.98 6.75 25.28
CA THR A 410 -10.21 7.78 24.26
C THR A 410 -8.96 7.97 23.43
N VAL A 411 -9.08 7.81 22.12
CA VAL A 411 -8.03 8.10 21.14
C VAL A 411 -8.23 9.54 20.65
N LYS A 412 -7.21 10.39 20.77
CA LYS A 412 -7.34 11.79 20.34
C LYS A 412 -7.48 11.86 18.82
N ALA A 413 -8.07 12.95 18.33
CA ALA A 413 -8.04 13.28 16.92
C ALA A 413 -6.61 13.25 16.38
N GLN A 414 -6.42 12.71 15.18
CA GLN A 414 -5.14 12.70 14.49
C GLN A 414 -3.98 12.15 15.35
N SER A 415 -4.18 10.99 16.00
CA SER A 415 -3.17 10.39 16.89
C SER A 415 -3.19 8.86 16.90
N SER A 416 -2.11 8.26 17.38
CA SER A 416 -2.03 6.85 17.74
C SER A 416 -1.94 6.67 19.27
N ILE A 417 -2.32 5.50 19.76
CA ILE A 417 -2.21 5.13 21.16
C ILE A 417 -1.79 3.66 21.31
N HIS A 418 -0.94 3.42 22.30
CA HIS A 418 -0.65 2.08 22.78
C HIS A 418 -1.76 1.63 23.75
N VAL A 419 -2.44 0.53 23.43
CA VAL A 419 -3.61 0.04 24.17
C VAL A 419 -3.17 -0.92 25.28
N LEU A 420 -2.44 -1.97 24.91
CA LEU A 420 -2.04 -3.04 25.82
C LEU A 420 -0.75 -3.68 25.32
N GLU A 421 0.15 -3.95 26.26
CA GLU A 421 1.33 -4.78 26.06
C GLU A 421 1.40 -5.78 27.19
N ARG A 422 1.33 -7.08 26.85
CA ARG A 422 1.27 -8.13 27.86
C ARG A 422 1.94 -9.41 27.38
N ASP A 423 2.69 -10.03 28.29
CA ASP A 423 3.17 -11.40 28.14
C ASP A 423 2.09 -12.38 28.59
N PHE A 424 1.75 -13.33 27.72
CA PHE A 424 0.73 -14.37 27.92
C PHE A 424 1.34 -15.75 28.13
N ALA A 425 2.61 -15.85 28.55
CA ALA A 425 3.28 -17.14 28.78
C ALA A 425 2.50 -18.08 29.73
N ASP A 426 1.83 -17.53 30.76
CA ASP A 426 1.00 -18.25 31.71
C ASP A 426 -0.28 -18.83 31.10
N VAL A 427 -0.90 -18.09 30.17
CA VAL A 427 -2.11 -18.52 29.43
C VAL A 427 -1.76 -19.51 28.32
N ILE A 428 -0.70 -19.22 27.56
CA ILE A 428 -0.28 -20.01 26.40
C ILE A 428 0.26 -21.38 26.84
N GLY A 429 1.09 -21.42 27.89
CA GLY A 429 1.72 -22.64 28.39
C GLY A 429 2.35 -23.49 27.27
N SER A 430 2.04 -24.78 27.25
CA SER A 430 2.52 -25.71 26.21
C SER A 430 1.73 -25.66 24.89
N LYS A 431 0.68 -24.83 24.79
CA LYS A 431 -0.24 -24.77 23.64
C LYS A 431 0.18 -23.78 22.56
N LYS A 432 1.42 -23.27 22.57
CA LYS A 432 1.90 -22.19 21.70
C LYS A 432 1.59 -22.36 20.20
N ARG A 433 1.54 -23.59 19.68
CA ARG A 433 1.24 -23.91 18.28
C ARG A 433 -0.26 -23.96 17.95
N ARG A 434 -1.11 -23.83 18.96
CA ARG A 434 -2.57 -24.00 18.90
C ARG A 434 -3.33 -22.81 19.41
N VAL A 435 -2.67 -21.67 19.60
CA VAL A 435 -3.28 -20.45 20.14
C VAL A 435 -2.89 -19.23 19.32
N PHE A 436 -3.77 -18.25 19.30
CA PHE A 436 -3.58 -16.96 18.65
C PHE A 436 -4.15 -15.85 19.53
N ALA A 437 -3.66 -14.63 19.33
CA ALA A 437 -4.20 -13.43 19.93
C ALA A 437 -5.25 -12.82 18.98
N GLU A 438 -6.36 -12.36 19.53
CA GLU A 438 -7.42 -11.62 18.86
C GLU A 438 -7.59 -10.27 19.55
N ALA A 439 -7.74 -9.19 18.77
CA ALA A 439 -8.16 -7.89 19.27
C ALA A 439 -9.37 -7.41 18.47
N VAL A 440 -10.51 -7.23 19.15
CA VAL A 440 -11.73 -6.65 18.58
C VAL A 440 -11.84 -5.20 19.02
N TYR A 441 -11.79 -4.29 18.04
CA TYR A 441 -11.89 -2.85 18.24
C TYR A 441 -13.31 -2.40 17.95
N THR A 442 -13.95 -1.75 18.91
CA THR A 442 -15.30 -1.17 18.76
C THR A 442 -15.23 0.32 19.01
N TRP A 443 -15.49 1.11 17.97
CA TRP A 443 -15.47 2.56 18.02
C TRP A 443 -16.84 3.13 18.40
N GLN A 444 -16.85 4.39 18.83
CA GLN A 444 -18.05 5.10 19.30
C GLN A 444 -19.24 5.08 18.33
N ASP A 445 -19.00 5.05 17.03
CA ASP A 445 -20.04 5.01 16.00
C ASP A 445 -20.52 3.58 15.66
N GLY A 446 -20.04 2.58 16.40
CA GLY A 446 -20.34 1.17 16.17
C GLY A 446 -19.48 0.51 15.09
N THR A 447 -18.54 1.22 14.47
CA THR A 447 -17.56 0.60 13.57
C THR A 447 -16.75 -0.43 14.34
N THR A 448 -16.65 -1.64 13.80
CA THR A 448 -15.85 -2.72 14.38
C THR A 448 -14.77 -3.20 13.43
N SER A 449 -13.65 -3.61 13.98
CA SER A 449 -12.59 -4.32 13.26
C SER A 449 -11.98 -5.39 14.15
N THR A 450 -11.51 -6.47 13.54
CA THR A 450 -10.88 -7.59 14.25
C THR A 450 -9.51 -7.83 13.64
N GLU A 451 -8.50 -7.88 14.50
CA GLU A 451 -7.15 -8.27 14.13
C GLU A 451 -6.79 -9.57 14.85
N ALA A 452 -6.04 -10.45 14.20
CA ALA A 452 -5.53 -11.67 14.80
C ALA A 452 -4.06 -11.89 14.45
N GLU A 453 -3.31 -12.43 15.39
CA GLU A 453 -1.90 -12.76 15.19
C GLU A 453 -1.51 -14.02 15.95
N SER A 454 -0.67 -14.83 15.30
CA SER A 454 -0.14 -16.07 15.85
C SER A 454 1.08 -15.81 16.76
N PHE A 455 1.34 -16.67 17.75
CA PHE A 455 2.54 -16.54 18.60
C PHE A 455 3.78 -17.25 18.03
N VAL A 456 3.61 -17.94 16.91
CA VAL A 456 4.66 -18.63 16.15
C VAL A 456 4.39 -18.41 14.66
N PRO A 457 5.42 -18.40 13.79
CA PRO A 457 5.21 -18.38 12.36
C PRO A 457 4.15 -19.42 11.93
N TYR A 458 3.25 -19.05 11.01
CA TYR A 458 2.12 -19.89 10.61
C TYR A 458 2.52 -21.30 10.16
N LYS A 459 3.75 -21.50 9.65
CA LYS A 459 4.30 -22.83 9.34
C LYS A 459 4.29 -23.80 10.54
N HIS A 460 4.38 -23.28 11.76
CA HIS A 460 4.43 -24.04 13.01
C HIS A 460 3.06 -24.18 13.70
N MET A 461 2.05 -23.44 13.26
CA MET A 461 0.69 -23.59 13.78
C MET A 461 0.13 -24.97 13.42
N ASP A 462 -0.60 -25.56 14.36
CA ASP A 462 -1.37 -26.79 14.17
C ASP A 462 -2.82 -26.40 13.83
N LEU A 463 -2.99 -25.80 12.65
CA LEU A 463 -4.29 -25.37 12.14
C LEU A 463 -5.20 -26.58 11.88
N LEU A 464 -6.45 -26.47 12.33
CA LEU A 464 -7.52 -27.41 12.00
C LEU A 464 -8.02 -27.14 10.58
N GLN A 465 -8.62 -28.16 9.96
CA GLN A 465 -9.28 -28.01 8.67
C GLN A 465 -10.65 -27.37 8.88
N PRO A 466 -10.88 -26.11 8.46
CA PRO A 466 -12.14 -25.44 8.72
C PRO A 466 -13.27 -26.06 7.90
N GLN A 467 -14.43 -26.26 8.53
CA GLN A 467 -15.71 -26.42 7.86
C GLN A 467 -16.29 -25.02 7.64
N ILE A 468 -16.15 -24.51 6.42
CA ILE A 468 -16.67 -23.20 6.04
C ILE A 468 -18.10 -23.35 5.56
N GLU A 469 -19.02 -22.68 6.26
CA GLU A 469 -20.42 -22.57 5.84
C GLU A 469 -20.63 -21.24 5.11
N THR A 470 -21.39 -21.28 4.02
CA THR A 470 -21.76 -20.08 3.28
C THR A 470 -23.23 -20.02 2.91
N SER A 471 -23.79 -18.81 2.98
CA SER A 471 -25.07 -18.48 2.37
C SER A 471 -24.87 -17.29 1.44
N VAL A 472 -25.46 -17.36 0.23
CA VAL A 472 -25.40 -16.25 -0.73
C VAL A 472 -26.81 -15.77 -0.94
N THR A 473 -27.05 -14.48 -0.88
CA THR A 473 -28.35 -13.86 -1.15
C THR A 473 -28.19 -12.63 -2.02
N GLU A 474 -29.27 -12.17 -2.63
CA GLU A 474 -29.30 -10.94 -3.42
C GLU A 474 -30.32 -10.00 -2.79
N LYS A 475 -29.89 -8.78 -2.48
CA LYS A 475 -30.70 -7.76 -1.85
C LYS A 475 -30.38 -6.40 -2.47
N ASP A 476 -31.40 -5.73 -2.98
CA ASP A 476 -31.30 -4.38 -3.56
C ASP A 476 -30.16 -4.22 -4.60
N GLY A 477 -29.92 -5.26 -5.41
CA GLY A 477 -28.86 -5.27 -6.43
C GLY A 477 -27.44 -5.50 -5.91
N THR A 478 -27.29 -5.83 -4.61
CA THR A 478 -26.04 -6.26 -3.98
C THR A 478 -26.11 -7.76 -3.69
N ILE A 479 -25.03 -8.48 -3.98
CA ILE A 479 -24.89 -9.87 -3.55
C ILE A 479 -24.24 -9.90 -2.18
N GLU A 480 -24.89 -10.56 -1.22
CA GLU A 480 -24.37 -10.75 0.14
C GLU A 480 -23.96 -12.22 0.31
N ILE A 481 -22.71 -12.45 0.70
CA ILE A 481 -22.12 -13.74 1.01
C ILE A 481 -21.89 -13.76 2.53
N GLN A 482 -22.73 -14.49 3.24
CA GLN A 482 -22.52 -14.82 4.64
C GLN A 482 -21.56 -16.00 4.73
N ILE A 483 -20.55 -15.88 5.58
CA ILE A 483 -19.50 -16.89 5.76
C ILE A 483 -19.17 -17.05 7.25
N SER A 484 -19.01 -18.30 7.70
CA SER A 484 -18.56 -18.66 9.04
C SER A 484 -17.68 -19.92 8.99
N ALA A 485 -16.91 -20.14 10.03
CA ALA A 485 -16.09 -21.36 10.20
C ALA A 485 -16.21 -21.88 11.64
N ASP A 486 -16.06 -23.20 11.79
CA ASP A 486 -16.09 -23.91 13.07
C ASP A 486 -14.74 -23.87 13.84
N CYS A 487 -13.68 -23.41 13.19
CA CYS A 487 -12.34 -23.27 13.77
C CYS A 487 -11.64 -22.02 13.24
N PHE A 488 -10.48 -21.69 13.81
CA PHE A 488 -9.67 -20.56 13.32
C PHE A 488 -9.24 -20.80 11.87
N ALA A 489 -9.66 -19.91 10.98
CA ALA A 489 -9.33 -19.95 9.56
C ALA A 489 -8.63 -18.64 9.16
N PRO A 490 -7.28 -18.61 9.14
CA PRO A 490 -6.55 -17.42 8.73
C PRO A 490 -6.52 -17.24 7.21
N PHE A 491 -6.53 -15.97 6.79
CA PHE A 491 -6.38 -15.50 5.41
C PHE A 491 -7.41 -16.06 4.41
N VAL A 492 -8.65 -16.24 4.85
CA VAL A 492 -9.76 -16.72 4.00
C VAL A 492 -9.87 -15.89 2.74
N TRP A 493 -9.87 -16.57 1.59
CA TRP A 493 -9.89 -15.99 0.26
C TRP A 493 -11.07 -16.51 -0.55
N LEU A 494 -11.87 -15.57 -1.05
CA LEU A 494 -13.00 -15.82 -1.93
C LEU A 494 -12.60 -15.56 -3.38
N GLU A 495 -13.04 -16.44 -4.27
CA GLU A 495 -12.80 -16.37 -5.71
C GLU A 495 -14.08 -16.78 -6.45
N ILE A 496 -14.44 -16.06 -7.51
CA ILE A 496 -15.52 -16.43 -8.44
C ILE A 496 -15.01 -16.37 -9.89
N GLU A 497 -15.82 -16.79 -10.86
CA GLU A 497 -15.44 -16.77 -12.28
C GLU A 497 -15.27 -15.34 -12.85
N ASP A 498 -16.17 -14.42 -12.50
CA ASP A 498 -16.10 -13.01 -12.91
C ASP A 498 -14.99 -12.24 -12.16
N ASP A 499 -14.52 -11.12 -12.71
CA ASP A 499 -13.59 -10.24 -12.01
C ASP A 499 -14.37 -9.21 -11.20
N VAL A 500 -14.28 -9.33 -9.88
CA VAL A 500 -14.98 -8.47 -8.92
C VAL A 500 -14.05 -8.01 -7.81
N ILE A 501 -14.37 -6.86 -7.23
CA ILE A 501 -13.81 -6.41 -5.96
C ILE A 501 -14.82 -6.81 -4.88
N PHE A 502 -14.41 -7.68 -3.96
CA PHE A 502 -15.23 -8.00 -2.79
C PHE A 502 -15.20 -6.85 -1.79
N SER A 503 -16.23 -6.68 -0.96
CA SER A 503 -16.20 -5.68 0.11
C SER A 503 -15.08 -5.93 1.13
N ASP A 504 -14.66 -7.19 1.28
CA ASP A 504 -13.48 -7.62 2.03
C ASP A 504 -13.02 -8.99 1.50
N ASN A 505 -11.72 -9.28 1.59
CA ASN A 505 -11.11 -10.56 1.20
C ASN A 505 -9.77 -10.73 1.94
N CYS A 506 -9.20 -11.94 1.93
CA CYS A 506 -7.99 -12.27 2.69
C CYS A 506 -8.12 -11.94 4.19
N PHE A 507 -9.22 -12.31 4.81
CA PHE A 507 -9.54 -12.00 6.22
C PHE A 507 -9.48 -13.25 7.09
N ASP A 508 -9.36 -13.06 8.40
CA ASP A 508 -9.40 -14.16 9.36
C ASP A 508 -10.83 -14.39 9.86
N LEU A 509 -11.19 -15.66 10.07
CA LEU A 509 -12.37 -16.05 10.83
C LEU A 509 -11.90 -16.54 12.21
N THR A 510 -12.21 -15.74 13.24
CA THR A 510 -11.68 -15.90 14.61
C THR A 510 -12.75 -16.28 15.64
N SER A 511 -14.00 -16.43 15.20
CA SER A 511 -15.14 -16.87 16.01
C SER A 511 -16.18 -17.55 15.12
N GLU A 512 -17.18 -18.18 15.73
CA GLU A 512 -18.33 -18.78 15.03
C GLU A 512 -19.30 -17.71 14.47
N GLU A 513 -19.05 -16.43 14.72
CA GLU A 513 -19.88 -15.35 14.20
C GLU A 513 -19.80 -15.28 12.66
N THR A 514 -20.97 -15.09 12.05
CA THR A 514 -21.08 -14.94 10.60
C THR A 514 -20.56 -13.58 10.14
N LYS A 515 -19.61 -13.59 9.22
CA LYS A 515 -19.15 -12.41 8.49
C LYS A 515 -19.92 -12.26 7.19
N THR A 516 -20.24 -11.03 6.80
CA THR A 516 -20.92 -10.73 5.53
C THR A 516 -19.95 -10.05 4.57
N ILE A 517 -19.80 -10.61 3.37
CA ILE A 517 -19.03 -10.06 2.26
C ILE A 517 -19.99 -9.66 1.15
N CYS A 518 -19.87 -8.43 0.65
CA CYS A 518 -20.75 -7.92 -0.39
C CYS A 518 -20.03 -7.81 -1.73
N ILE A 519 -20.78 -8.00 -2.81
CA ILE A 519 -20.37 -7.62 -4.17
C ILE A 519 -21.42 -6.64 -4.71
N ARG A 520 -20.98 -5.40 -4.97
CA ARG A 520 -21.86 -4.36 -5.52
C ARG A 520 -21.68 -4.27 -7.02
N LYS A 521 -22.67 -3.70 -7.71
CA LYS A 521 -22.65 -3.59 -9.17
C LYS A 521 -21.47 -2.76 -9.67
N GLU A 522 -21.11 -1.69 -8.96
CA GLU A 522 -19.96 -0.84 -9.26
C GLU A 522 -18.59 -1.49 -8.94
N ASP A 523 -18.59 -2.69 -8.37
CA ASP A 523 -17.39 -3.45 -8.00
C ASP A 523 -17.08 -4.57 -9.00
N VAL A 524 -17.89 -4.70 -10.05
CA VAL A 524 -17.66 -5.65 -11.15
C VAL A 524 -16.72 -5.02 -12.16
N LEU A 525 -15.52 -5.60 -12.30
CA LEU A 525 -14.48 -5.15 -13.23
C LEU A 525 -14.69 -5.72 -14.63
N SER A 526 -15.06 -7.01 -14.70
CA SER A 526 -15.40 -7.69 -15.95
C SER A 526 -16.39 -8.83 -15.69
N GLY A 527 -17.35 -9.04 -16.60
CA GLY A 527 -18.42 -10.04 -16.45
C GLY A 527 -19.73 -9.61 -17.11
N LYS A 528 -20.57 -10.57 -17.55
CA LYS A 528 -21.79 -10.26 -18.34
C LYS A 528 -23.05 -10.14 -17.49
N VAL A 529 -23.21 -10.93 -16.43
CA VAL A 529 -24.37 -10.92 -15.51
C VAL A 529 -23.97 -11.52 -14.17
N LEU A 530 -23.86 -10.70 -13.12
CA LEU A 530 -23.68 -11.16 -11.75
C LEU A 530 -25.05 -11.47 -11.13
N SER A 531 -25.22 -12.66 -10.55
CA SER A 531 -26.43 -13.04 -9.79
C SER A 531 -26.06 -13.93 -8.62
N ALA A 532 -26.89 -13.98 -7.58
CA ALA A 532 -26.64 -14.87 -6.44
C ALA A 532 -26.49 -16.34 -6.87
N ASP A 533 -27.25 -16.79 -7.88
CA ASP A 533 -27.14 -18.16 -8.41
C ASP A 533 -25.82 -18.43 -9.14
N ASN A 534 -25.27 -17.44 -9.87
CA ASN A 534 -23.95 -17.55 -10.46
C ASN A 534 -22.90 -17.66 -9.35
N VAL A 535 -22.91 -16.74 -8.39
CA VAL A 535 -21.95 -16.73 -7.27
C VAL A 535 -22.01 -18.05 -6.50
N ARG A 536 -23.19 -18.58 -6.16
CA ARG A 536 -23.31 -19.90 -5.49
C ARG A 536 -22.65 -21.04 -6.26
N LYS A 537 -22.65 -20.99 -7.59
CA LYS A 537 -22.09 -22.06 -8.45
C LYS A 537 -20.58 -21.93 -8.64
N THR A 538 -20.05 -20.71 -8.63
CA THR A 538 -18.66 -20.42 -8.99
C THR A 538 -17.79 -20.04 -7.80
N LEU A 539 -18.38 -19.75 -6.63
CA LEU A 539 -17.67 -19.41 -5.41
C LEU A 539 -16.74 -20.55 -4.97
N LYS A 540 -15.45 -20.24 -4.97
CA LYS A 540 -14.39 -21.03 -4.36
C LYS A 540 -13.90 -20.28 -3.13
N ILE A 541 -13.64 -21.03 -2.08
CA ILE A 541 -13.13 -20.50 -0.82
C ILE A 541 -11.90 -21.33 -0.46
N ARG A 542 -10.85 -20.64 -0.04
CA ARG A 542 -9.66 -21.27 0.52
C ARG A 542 -9.21 -20.50 1.76
N SER A 543 -8.64 -21.21 2.71
CA SER A 543 -7.91 -20.68 3.84
C SER A 543 -6.42 -21.04 3.70
N LEU A 544 -5.57 -20.48 4.57
CA LEU A 544 -4.17 -20.90 4.62
C LEU A 544 -4.02 -22.42 4.82
N ARG A 545 -4.93 -23.04 5.58
CA ARG A 545 -4.87 -24.48 5.86
C ARG A 545 -4.98 -25.32 4.58
N ASP A 546 -5.71 -24.86 3.58
CA ASP A 546 -5.94 -25.60 2.33
C ASP A 546 -4.70 -25.68 1.42
N THR A 547 -3.64 -24.94 1.74
CA THR A 547 -2.48 -24.75 0.86
C THR A 547 -1.39 -25.81 0.98
N TYR A 548 -1.47 -26.70 1.97
CA TYR A 548 -0.45 -27.72 2.25
C TYR A 548 -1.04 -29.06 2.70
N GLU A 549 -0.31 -30.14 2.45
CA GLU A 549 -0.69 -31.50 2.86
C GLU A 549 -0.55 -31.72 4.38
N GLN A 550 -1.26 -32.72 4.90
CA GLN A 550 -1.23 -33.10 6.33
C GLN A 550 0.08 -33.75 6.75
#